data_AF-A0A2T7UIC2-F1
#
_entry.id   AF-A0A2T7UIC2-F1
#
_cell.length_a   1.000
_cell.length_b   1.000
_cell.length_c   1.000
_cell.angle_alpha   90.00
_cell.angle_beta   90.00
_cell.angle_gamma   90.00
#
_symmetry.space_group_name_H-M   'P 1'
#
loop_
_entity.id
_entity.type
_entity.pdbx_description
1 polymer ?
#
loop_
_entity_poly.entity_id
_entity_poly.type
_entity_poly.pdbx_seq_one_letter_code
_entity_poly.pdbx_strand_id
1 'polypeptide(L)'
;MSASSSSSSSSFSSVKLSSGLVSQARDAASSMRRSVAGQIEYWATLGRIAEASGLTVSEAREAIALYDVRQAAPADADPLDAVETDFLAAESNGRLAQAVRQTVLSNRRQVMKAA
;
A
#
# COMPACT_ATOMS: atom_id res chain seq x y z
N MET A 1 -57.35 -11.50 -13.87
CA MET A 1 -55.91 -11.74 -14.14
C MET A 1 -55.17 -10.49 -13.69
N SER A 2 -54.73 -10.45 -12.43
CA SER A 2 -54.05 -9.29 -11.86
C SER A 2 -52.55 -9.46 -12.06
N ALA A 3 -51.96 -8.65 -12.93
CA ALA A 3 -50.52 -8.62 -13.13
C ALA A 3 -49.87 -7.87 -11.97
N SER A 4 -49.19 -8.61 -11.09
CA SER A 4 -48.29 -8.03 -10.09
C SER A 4 -47.07 -7.47 -10.81
N SER A 5 -47.04 -6.15 -11.01
CA SER A 5 -45.85 -5.43 -11.47
C SER A 5 -44.82 -5.45 -10.34
N SER A 6 -43.85 -6.38 -10.41
CA SER A 6 -42.66 -6.37 -9.57
C SER A 6 -41.79 -5.17 -9.96
N SER A 7 -41.95 -4.05 -9.27
CA SER A 7 -41.00 -2.94 -9.32
C SER A 7 -39.70 -3.41 -8.68
N SER A 8 -38.76 -3.88 -9.49
CA SER A 8 -37.36 -4.02 -9.09
C SER A 8 -36.81 -2.60 -8.87
N SER A 9 -37.00 -2.08 -7.66
CA SER A 9 -36.42 -0.81 -7.22
C SER A 9 -34.91 -0.95 -7.28
N SER A 10 -34.31 -0.44 -8.35
CA SER A 10 -32.86 -0.44 -8.49
C SER A 10 -32.26 0.34 -7.34
N SER A 11 -31.57 -0.36 -6.43
CA SER A 11 -31.12 0.16 -5.14
C SER A 11 -29.84 0.98 -5.28
N PHE A 12 -29.89 2.02 -6.11
CA PHE A 12 -28.77 2.94 -6.28
C PHE A 12 -28.80 4.01 -5.19
N SER A 13 -27.67 4.22 -4.52
CA SER A 13 -27.47 5.30 -3.55
C SER A 13 -26.47 6.31 -4.10
N SER A 14 -26.78 7.60 -3.99
CA SER A 14 -25.84 8.66 -4.32
C SER A 14 -24.89 8.90 -3.16
N VAL A 15 -23.58 8.88 -3.41
CA VAL A 15 -22.53 9.08 -2.40
C VAL A 15 -21.61 10.20 -2.86
N LYS A 16 -21.23 11.10 -1.93
CA LYS A 16 -20.25 12.13 -2.21
C LYS A 16 -18.84 11.54 -2.15
N LEU A 17 -18.10 11.66 -3.24
CA LEU A 17 -16.72 11.21 -3.37
C LEU A 17 -15.82 12.40 -3.71
N SER A 18 -14.54 12.32 -3.36
CA SER A 18 -13.57 13.35 -3.74
C SER A 18 -13.36 13.35 -5.26
N SER A 19 -13.14 14.53 -5.84
CA SER A 19 -12.88 14.68 -7.28
C SER A 19 -11.63 13.90 -7.72
N GLY A 20 -10.59 13.86 -6.89
CA GLY A 20 -9.37 13.09 -7.15
C GLY A 20 -9.65 11.59 -7.28
N LEU A 21 -10.43 11.01 -6.37
CA LEU A 21 -10.80 9.60 -6.43
C LEU A 21 -11.64 9.30 -7.68
N VAL A 22 -12.59 10.18 -8.01
CA VAL A 22 -13.41 10.03 -9.23
C VAL A 22 -12.55 10.08 -10.49
N SER A 23 -11.54 10.95 -10.56
CA SER A 23 -10.60 10.99 -11.69
C SER A 23 -9.80 9.70 -11.81
N GLN A 24 -9.18 9.24 -10.71
CA GLN A 24 -8.40 8.00 -10.69
C GLN A 24 -9.26 6.79 -11.10
N ALA A 25 -10.48 6.71 -10.57
CA ALA A 25 -11.42 5.66 -10.93
C ALA A 25 -11.81 5.73 -12.40
N ARG A 26 -11.99 6.93 -12.97
CA ARG A 26 -12.27 7.12 -14.40
C ARG A 26 -11.11 6.67 -15.28
N ASP A 27 -9.89 7.03 -14.91
CA ASP A 27 -8.67 6.67 -15.65
C ASP A 27 -8.50 5.14 -15.65
N ALA A 28 -8.63 4.50 -14.48
CA ALA A 28 -8.57 3.04 -14.36
C ALA A 28 -9.72 2.34 -15.12
N ALA A 29 -10.93 2.88 -15.03
CA ALA A 29 -12.11 2.33 -15.69
C ALA A 29 -12.02 2.41 -17.22
N SER A 30 -11.36 3.45 -17.75
CA SER A 30 -11.24 3.69 -19.19
C SER A 30 -10.54 2.53 -19.91
N SER A 31 -9.43 2.04 -19.35
CA SER A 31 -8.67 0.90 -19.86
C SER A 31 -9.53 -0.36 -19.94
N MET A 32 -10.39 -0.57 -18.94
CA MET A 32 -11.25 -1.75 -18.82
C MET A 32 -12.62 -1.58 -19.48
N ARG A 33 -12.90 -0.43 -20.12
CA ARG A 33 -14.22 -0.04 -20.65
C ARG A 33 -15.36 -0.15 -19.63
N ARG A 34 -15.06 0.14 -18.36
CA ARG A 34 -16.02 0.10 -17.24
C ARG A 34 -16.56 1.51 -16.94
N SER A 35 -17.70 1.58 -16.26
CA SER A 35 -18.14 2.84 -15.66
C SER A 35 -17.33 3.14 -14.39
N VAL A 36 -17.29 4.41 -13.97
CA VAL A 36 -16.67 4.81 -12.69
C VAL A 36 -17.30 4.07 -11.51
N ALA A 37 -18.63 3.99 -11.47
CA ALA A 37 -19.36 3.24 -10.45
C ALA A 37 -18.97 1.75 -10.46
N GLY A 38 -18.94 1.12 -11.64
CA GLY A 38 -18.54 -0.28 -11.78
C GLY A 38 -17.09 -0.53 -11.37
N GLN A 39 -16.19 0.43 -11.60
CA GLN A 39 -14.81 0.33 -11.13
C GLN A 39 -14.71 0.37 -9.60
N ILE A 40 -15.51 1.21 -8.96
CA ILE A 40 -15.57 1.31 -7.49
C ILE A 40 -16.19 0.03 -6.90
N GLU A 41 -17.30 -0.45 -7.45
CA GLU A 41 -17.94 -1.71 -7.05
C GLU A 41 -17.01 -2.92 -7.19
N TYR A 42 -16.22 -2.95 -8.26
CA TYR A 42 -15.23 -3.99 -8.50
C TYR A 42 -14.16 -4.00 -7.40
N TRP A 43 -13.58 -2.84 -7.05
CA TRP A 43 -12.61 -2.73 -5.96
C TRP A 43 -13.20 -3.09 -4.60
N ALA A 44 -14.45 -2.70 -4.32
CA ALA A 44 -15.15 -3.10 -3.09
C ALA A 44 -15.38 -4.62 -3.01
N THR A 45 -15.60 -5.28 -4.16
CA THR A 45 -15.72 -6.74 -4.23
C THR A 45 -14.37 -7.43 -4.04
N LEU A 46 -13.31 -6.91 -4.65
CA LEU A 46 -11.94 -7.40 -4.43
C LEU A 46 -11.52 -7.31 -2.97
N GLY A 47 -11.80 -6.20 -2.28
CA GLY A 47 -11.50 -6.04 -0.86
C GLY A 47 -12.18 -7.13 0.00
N ARG A 48 -13.47 -7.39 -0.23
CA ARG A 48 -14.20 -8.45 0.47
C ARG A 48 -13.62 -9.84 0.22
N ILE A 49 -13.22 -10.14 -1.02
CA ILE A 49 -12.59 -11.42 -1.36
C ILE A 49 -11.22 -11.55 -0.69
N ALA A 50 -10.43 -10.46 -0.67
CA ALA A 50 -9.13 -10.46 -0.01
C ALA A 50 -9.25 -10.72 1.49
N GLU A 51 -10.19 -10.07 2.18
CA GLU A 51 -10.49 -10.32 3.60
C GLU A 51 -10.94 -11.78 3.83
N ALA A 52 -11.84 -12.30 2.99
CA ALA A 52 -12.30 -13.69 3.08
C ALA A 52 -11.19 -14.71 2.80
N SER A 53 -10.17 -14.31 2.04
CA SER A 53 -8.99 -15.13 1.73
C SER A 53 -7.91 -15.06 2.82
N GLY A 54 -8.14 -14.28 3.89
CA GLY A 54 -7.27 -14.19 5.06
C GLY A 54 -6.33 -12.98 5.07
N LEU A 55 -6.44 -12.03 4.12
CA LEU A 55 -5.72 -10.76 4.23
C LEU A 55 -6.34 -9.95 5.37
N THR A 56 -5.61 -9.80 6.46
CA THR A 56 -6.12 -9.05 7.61
C THR A 56 -6.14 -7.56 7.32
N VAL A 57 -7.08 -6.85 7.95
CA VAL A 57 -7.18 -5.38 7.84
C VAL A 57 -5.89 -4.70 8.32
N SER A 58 -5.19 -5.27 9.31
CA SER A 58 -3.89 -4.77 9.77
C SER A 58 -2.80 -4.86 8.70
N GLU A 59 -2.67 -6.02 8.06
CA GLU A 59 -1.69 -6.24 6.97
C GLU A 59 -1.98 -5.32 5.78
N ALA A 60 -3.26 -5.17 5.43
CA ALA A 60 -3.67 -4.25 4.37
C ALA A 60 -3.30 -2.79 4.70
N ARG A 61 -3.50 -2.35 5.95
CA ARG A 61 -3.10 -0.98 6.38
C ARG A 61 -1.59 -0.79 6.34
N GLU A 62 -0.83 -1.78 6.80
CA GLU A 62 0.63 -1.72 6.74
C GLU A 62 1.11 -1.62 5.28
N ALA A 63 0.56 -2.43 4.39
CA ALA A 63 0.88 -2.39 2.96
C ALA A 63 0.55 -1.02 2.33
N ILE A 64 -0.59 -0.41 2.69
CA ILE A 64 -0.97 0.93 2.23
C ILE A 64 0.03 1.97 2.74
N ALA A 65 0.38 1.93 4.03
CA ALA A 65 1.35 2.88 4.61
C ALA A 65 2.72 2.78 3.92
N LEU A 66 3.20 1.57 3.64
CA LEU A 66 4.45 1.35 2.91
C LEU A 66 4.38 1.87 1.47
N TYR A 67 3.23 1.69 0.80
CA TYR A 67 3.01 2.20 -0.55
C TYR A 67 3.03 3.74 -0.58
N ASP A 68 2.34 4.38 0.37
CA ASP A 68 2.29 5.85 0.46
C ASP A 68 3.68 6.45 0.71
N VAL A 69 4.49 5.83 1.58
CA VAL A 69 5.89 6.24 1.81
C VAL A 69 6.70 6.15 0.51
N ARG A 70 6.54 5.07 -0.25
CA ARG A 70 7.25 4.89 -1.53
C ARG A 70 6.81 5.91 -2.59
N GLN A 71 5.52 6.24 -2.64
CA GLN A 71 4.98 7.23 -3.58
C GLN A 71 5.34 8.67 -3.18
N ALA A 72 5.53 8.93 -1.89
CA ALA A 72 5.99 10.23 -1.40
C ALA A 72 7.50 10.44 -1.60
N ALA A 73 8.26 9.37 -1.87
CA ALA A 73 9.66 9.50 -2.25
C ALA A 73 9.75 10.18 -3.64
N PRO A 74 10.70 11.12 -3.82
CA PRO A 74 10.86 11.80 -5.10
C PRO A 74 11.13 10.78 -6.21
N ALA A 75 10.29 10.82 -7.26
CA ALA A 75 10.30 9.89 -8.38
C ALA A 75 11.63 9.86 -9.17
N ASP A 76 12.46 10.89 -9.00
CA ASP A 76 13.74 11.10 -9.70
C ASP A 76 14.97 10.87 -8.81
N ALA A 77 14.81 10.44 -7.55
CA ALA A 77 15.98 10.03 -6.77
C ALA A 77 16.49 8.69 -7.31
N ASP A 78 17.71 8.70 -7.87
CA ASP A 78 18.40 7.46 -8.21
C ASP A 78 18.43 6.58 -6.93
N PRO A 79 18.03 5.30 -6.99
CA PRO A 79 18.15 4.41 -5.84
C PRO A 79 19.55 4.42 -5.22
N LEU A 80 20.59 4.70 -6.00
CA LEU A 80 21.94 4.90 -5.48
C LEU A 80 22.08 6.17 -4.63
N ASP A 81 21.54 7.30 -5.10
CA ASP A 81 21.55 8.58 -4.37
C ASP A 81 20.76 8.47 -3.05
N ALA A 82 19.67 7.71 -3.05
CA ALA A 82 18.89 7.44 -1.85
C ALA A 82 19.70 6.64 -0.82
N VAL A 83 20.43 5.60 -1.26
CA VAL A 83 21.30 4.80 -0.39
C VAL A 83 22.48 5.63 0.13
N GLU A 84 23.07 6.47 -0.72
CA GLU A 84 24.16 7.37 -0.32
C GLU A 84 23.67 8.37 0.74
N THR A 85 22.49 8.95 0.54
CA THR A 85 21.88 9.88 1.49
C THR A 85 21.59 9.21 2.84
N ASP A 86 21.00 8.02 2.82
CA ASP A 86 20.73 7.24 4.04
C ASP A 86 22.03 6.85 4.76
N PHE A 87 23.08 6.50 4.01
CA PHE A 87 24.39 6.16 4.56
C PHE A 87 25.03 7.37 5.25
N LEU A 88 25.05 8.54 4.60
CA LEU A 88 25.55 9.80 5.16
C LEU A 88 24.73 10.24 6.39
N ALA A 89 23.41 10.03 6.36
CA ALA A 89 22.54 10.29 7.52
C ALA A 89 22.83 9.32 8.68
N ALA A 90 23.12 8.05 8.39
CA ALA A 90 23.51 7.06 9.41
C ALA A 90 24.89 7.35 10.01
N GLU A 91 25.82 7.87 9.21
CA GLU A 91 27.14 8.31 9.66
C GLU A 91 27.03 9.54 10.56
N SER A 92 26.38 10.60 10.09
CA SER A 92 26.24 11.88 10.81
C SER A 92 25.51 11.74 12.15
N ASN A 93 24.52 10.84 12.23
CA ASN A 93 23.77 10.57 13.45
C ASN A 93 24.38 9.43 14.30
N GLY A 94 25.57 8.93 13.96
CA GLY A 94 26.31 7.92 14.72
C GLY A 94 25.73 6.50 14.71
N ARG A 95 24.64 6.27 13.97
CA ARG A 95 23.99 4.96 13.81
C ARG A 95 24.93 3.95 13.15
N LEU A 96 25.72 4.38 12.17
CA LEU A 96 26.71 3.54 11.50
C LEU A 96 27.76 3.03 12.49
N ALA A 97 28.31 3.90 13.33
CA ALA A 97 29.29 3.52 14.34
C ALA A 97 28.70 2.54 15.38
N GLN A 98 27.44 2.72 15.75
CA GLN A 98 26.75 1.80 16.65
C GLN A 98 26.55 0.41 16.02
N ALA A 99 26.14 0.36 14.74
CA ALA A 99 25.99 -0.89 14.01
C ALA A 99 27.31 -1.66 13.90
N VAL A 100 28.41 -0.97 13.56
CA VAL A 100 29.76 -1.57 13.50
C VAL A 100 30.17 -2.17 14.84
N ARG A 101 30.01 -1.42 15.95
CA ARG A 101 30.32 -1.93 17.29
C ARG A 101 29.50 -3.19 17.61
N GLN A 102 28.22 -3.20 17.29
CA GLN A 102 27.33 -4.33 17.56
C GLN A 102 27.75 -5.58 16.76
N THR A 103 28.12 -5.40 15.49
CA THR A 103 28.62 -6.50 14.65
C THR A 103 29.93 -7.07 15.18
N VAL A 104 30.89 -6.21 15.55
CA VAL A 104 32.18 -6.65 16.12
C VAL A 104 31.99 -7.43 17.43
N LEU A 105 31.13 -6.94 18.33
CA LEU A 105 30.80 -7.64 19.58
C LEU A 105 30.10 -8.99 19.31
N SER A 106 29.29 -9.07 18.26
CA SER A 106 28.60 -10.32 17.89
C SER A 106 29.57 -11.35 17.31
N ASN A 107 30.47 -10.94 16.42
CA ASN A 107 31.51 -11.82 15.88
C ASN A 107 32.46 -12.32 16.97
N ARG A 108 32.89 -11.46 17.92
CA ARG A 108 33.71 -11.88 19.06
C ARG A 108 33.03 -12.96 19.91
N ARG A 109 31.73 -12.81 20.18
CA ARG A 109 30.94 -13.81 20.91
C ARG A 109 30.82 -15.14 20.16
N GLN A 110 30.71 -15.10 18.83
CA GLN A 110 30.67 -16.31 18.01
C GLN A 110 32.01 -17.06 18.05
N VAL A 111 33.13 -16.33 17.89
CA VAL A 111 34.48 -16.93 17.96
C VAL A 111 34.72 -17.58 19.32
N MET A 112 34.33 -16.94 20.43
CA MET A 112 34.49 -17.53 21.77
C MET A 112 33.55 -18.69 22.07
N LYS A 113 32.45 -18.87 21.33
CA LYS A 113 31.58 -20.06 21.45
C LYS A 113 32.08 -21.25 20.62
N ALA A 114 32.93 -21.00 19.63
CA ALA A 114 33.45 -22.01 18.70
C ALA A 114 34.84 -22.53 19.11
N ALA A 115 35.45 -21.96 20.15
CA ALA A 115 36.70 -22.40 20.77
C ALA A 115 36.42 -23.14 22.08
#